data_AF-M1EIF1-F1
#
_entry.id   AF-M1EIF1-F1
#
_cell.length_a   1.000
_cell.length_b   1.000
_cell.length_c   1.000
_cell.angle_alpha   90.00
_cell.angle_beta   90.00
_cell.angle_gamma   90.00
#
_symmetry.space_group_name_H-M   'P 1'
#
loop_
_entity.id
_entity.type
_entity.pdbx_description
1 polymer ?
#
loop_
_entity_poly.entity_id
_entity_poly.type
_entity_poly.pdbx_seq_one_letter_code
_entity_poly.pdbx_strand_id
1 'polypeptide(L)'
;LQCLNLAFLLVDVWLSFLPSIYLVFLVVLYEGLLGGAAYVNTFHQIALETSDEHREFAMAAACISDTFGISLSGLLALPLHDFLCNLP
;
A
#
# COMPACT_ATOMS: atom_id res chain seq x y z
N LEU A 1 -9.34 1.29 2.88
CA LEU A 1 -8.69 2.51 3.39
C LEU A 1 -7.61 2.99 2.43
N GLN A 2 -6.63 2.14 2.09
CA GLN A 2 -5.52 2.48 1.18
C GLN A 2 -5.96 3.07 -0.17
N CYS A 3 -6.96 2.49 -0.87
CA CYS A 3 -7.46 3.07 -2.12
C CYS A 3 -8.11 4.45 -1.93
N LEU A 4 -8.70 4.72 -0.77
CA LEU A 4 -9.32 6.01 -0.46
C LEU A 4 -8.24 7.06 -0.18
N ASN A 5 -7.19 6.71 0.56
CA ASN A 5 -6.04 7.59 0.77
C ASN A 5 -5.29 7.89 -0.53
N LEU A 6 -5.16 6.89 -1.42
CA LEU A 6 -4.63 7.09 -2.76
C LEU A 6 -5.48 8.09 -3.56
N ALA A 7 -6.80 7.92 -3.60
CA ALA A 7 -7.69 8.84 -4.30
C ALA A 7 -7.63 10.25 -3.70
N PHE A 8 -7.58 10.37 -2.38
CA PHE A 8 -7.45 11.64 -1.67
C PHE A 8 -6.15 12.37 -2.05
N LEU A 9 -5.01 11.68 -2.00
CA LEU A 9 -3.71 12.24 -2.40
C LEU A 9 -3.66 12.57 -3.90
N LEU A 10 -4.31 11.77 -4.75
CA LEU A 10 -4.39 12.05 -6.18
C LEU A 10 -5.20 13.33 -6.48
N VAL A 11 -6.30 13.53 -5.76
CA VAL A 11 -7.10 14.76 -5.83
C VAL A 11 -6.32 15.96 -5.29
N ASP A 12 -5.52 15.77 -4.25
CA ASP A 12 -4.64 16.81 -3.74
C ASP A 12 -3.61 17.27 -4.78
N VAL A 13 -3.00 16.34 -5.54
CA VAL A 13 -2.09 16.71 -6.64
C VAL A 13 -2.81 17.54 -7.71
N TRP A 14 -4.07 17.23 -8.01
CA TRP A 14 -4.85 17.97 -9.01
C TRP A 14 -5.35 19.35 -8.56
N LEU A 15 -5.75 19.48 -7.28
CA LEU A 15 -6.36 20.71 -6.75
C LEU A 15 -5.40 21.55 -5.91
N SER A 16 -4.21 21.03 -5.60
CA SER A 16 -3.21 21.64 -4.70
C SER A 16 -3.84 22.18 -3.41
N PHE A 17 -4.70 21.38 -2.78
CA PHE A 17 -5.50 21.81 -1.62
C PHE A 17 -4.69 21.78 -0.32
N LEU A 18 -3.72 20.88 -0.19
CA LEU A 18 -2.84 20.79 0.98
C LEU A 18 -1.75 21.88 0.91
N PRO A 19 -1.77 22.86 1.82
CA PRO A 19 -0.82 23.99 1.80
C PRO A 19 0.59 23.61 2.28
N SER A 20 0.79 22.39 2.78
CA SER A 20 2.03 21.97 3.41
C SER A 20 2.34 20.49 3.19
N ILE A 21 3.57 20.22 2.73
CA ILE A 21 4.11 18.86 2.53
C ILE A 21 4.16 18.02 3.82
N TYR A 22 4.22 18.66 4.99
CA TYR A 22 4.24 17.94 6.28
C TYR A 22 2.96 17.12 6.52
N LEU A 23 1.82 17.57 5.99
CA LEU A 23 0.56 16.82 6.09
C LEU A 23 0.60 15.55 5.26
N VAL A 24 1.19 15.62 4.05
CA VAL A 24 1.38 14.45 3.20
C VAL A 24 2.28 13.43 3.88
N PHE A 25 3.40 13.86 4.47
CA PHE A 25 4.28 12.95 5.23
C PHE A 25 3.57 12.28 6.42
N LEU A 26 2.70 13.01 7.12
CA LEU A 26 1.93 12.44 8.23
C LEU A 26 0.97 11.34 7.72
N VAL A 27 0.27 11.59 6.61
CA VAL A 27 -0.62 10.59 5.99
C VAL A 27 0.17 9.35 5.54
N VAL A 28 1.32 9.55 4.88
CA VAL A 28 2.19 8.44 4.44
C VAL A 28 2.67 7.61 5.64
N LEU A 29 3.07 8.26 6.73
CA LEU A 29 3.51 7.58 7.95
C LEU A 29 2.35 6.79 8.60
N TYR A 30 1.16 7.38 8.66
CA TYR A 30 -0.04 6.71 9.15
C TYR A 30 -0.40 5.47 8.33
N GLU A 31 -0.41 5.58 7.00
CA GLU A 31 -0.67 4.45 6.10
C GLU A 31 0.39 3.35 6.24
N GLY A 32 1.67 3.72 6.39
CA GLY A 32 2.75 2.78 6.62
C GLY A 32 2.58 1.98 7.92
N LEU A 33 2.19 2.65 9.02
CA LEU A 33 1.92 1.99 10.29
C LEU A 33 0.74 1.01 10.19
N LEU A 34 -0.36 1.42 9.54
CA LEU A 34 -1.51 0.55 9.31
C LEU A 34 -1.16 -0.64 8.42
N GLY A 35 -0.40 -0.43 7.35
CA GLY A 35 0.06 -1.49 6.46
C GLY A 35 0.92 -2.51 7.19
N GLY A 36 1.88 -2.04 8.00
CA GLY A 36 2.72 -2.92 8.83
C GLY A 36 1.92 -3.71 9.87
N ALA A 37 0.96 -3.07 10.54
CA ALA A 37 0.08 -3.75 11.49
C ALA A 37 -0.78 -4.82 10.80
N ALA A 38 -1.34 -4.52 9.62
CA ALA A 38 -2.10 -5.46 8.83
C ALA A 38 -1.24 -6.65 8.36
N TYR A 39 0.01 -6.40 7.96
CA TYR A 39 0.97 -7.44 7.58
C TYR A 39 1.18 -8.41 8.75
N VAL A 40 1.62 -7.93 9.91
CA VAL A 40 1.89 -8.79 11.08
C VAL A 40 0.63 -9.53 11.51
N ASN A 41 -0.52 -8.87 11.54
CA ASN A 41 -1.79 -9.50 11.91
C ASN A 41 -2.19 -10.62 10.93
N THR A 42 -1.97 -10.43 9.63
CA THR A 42 -2.28 -11.44 8.62
C THR A 42 -1.39 -12.67 8.77
N PHE A 43 -0.08 -12.48 8.92
CA PHE A 43 0.85 -13.60 9.15
C PHE A 43 0.58 -14.31 10.47
N HIS A 44 0.18 -13.58 11.51
CA HIS A 44 -0.23 -14.16 12.78
C HIS A 44 -1.49 -15.02 12.67
N GLN A 45 -2.51 -14.55 11.94
CA GLN A 45 -3.74 -15.32 11.68
C GLN A 45 -3.44 -16.59 10.87
N ILE A 46 -2.65 -16.49 9.80
CA ILE A 46 -2.22 -17.65 9.01
C ILE A 46 -1.49 -18.67 9.90
N ALA A 47 -0.66 -18.21 10.83
CA ALA A 47 0.04 -19.11 11.75
C ALA A 47 -0.88 -19.82 12.76
N LEU A 48 -2.03 -19.23 13.11
CA LEU A 48 -2.96 -19.79 14.10
C LEU A 48 -4.07 -20.67 13.49
N GLU A 49 -4.63 -20.28 12.33
CA GLU A 49 -5.78 -20.98 11.73
C GLU A 49 -5.39 -22.07 10.74
N THR A 50 -4.16 -22.06 10.21
CA THR A 50 -3.72 -23.05 9.21
C THR A 50 -3.10 -24.27 9.87
N SER A 51 -3.54 -25.47 9.48
CA SER A 51 -2.91 -26.74 9.91
C SER A 51 -1.42 -26.76 9.55
N ASP A 52 -0.57 -27.36 10.40
CA ASP A 52 0.90 -27.37 10.21
C ASP A 52 1.34 -27.86 8.82
N GLU A 53 0.62 -28.82 8.22
CA GLU A 53 0.93 -29.36 6.88
C GLU A 53 0.81 -28.31 5.75
N HIS A 54 -0.12 -27.35 5.90
CA HIS A 54 -0.41 -26.33 4.87
C HIS A 54 0.09 -24.94 5.24
N ARG A 55 0.56 -24.75 6.48
CA ARG A 55 0.95 -23.45 7.03
C ARG A 55 2.11 -22.81 6.29
N GLU A 56 3.13 -23.57 5.91
CA GLU A 56 4.26 -23.06 5.13
C GLU A 56 3.83 -22.63 3.73
N PHE A 57 2.96 -23.41 3.08
CA PHE A 57 2.43 -23.07 1.76
C PHE A 57 1.56 -21.80 1.81
N ALA A 58 0.67 -21.68 2.80
CA ALA A 58 -0.16 -20.49 2.98
C ALA A 58 0.66 -19.23 3.24
N MET A 59 1.70 -19.32 4.09
CA MET A 59 2.64 -18.22 4.31
C MET A 59 3.41 -17.83 3.05
N ALA A 60 3.90 -18.81 2.29
CA ALA A 60 4.62 -18.55 1.04
C ALA A 60 3.70 -17.89 -0.01
N ALA A 61 2.46 -18.38 -0.16
CA ALA A 61 1.48 -17.81 -1.06
C ALA A 61 1.14 -16.34 -0.70
N ALA A 62 0.95 -16.06 0.59
CA ALA A 62 0.72 -14.69 1.07
C ALA A 62 1.92 -13.77 0.78
N CYS A 63 3.15 -14.25 1.00
CA CYS A 63 4.36 -13.47 0.76
C CYS A 63 4.60 -13.18 -0.74
N ILE A 64 4.33 -14.16 -1.61
CA ILE A 64 4.39 -13.99 -3.07
C ILE A 64 3.33 -12.98 -3.53
N SER A 65 2.11 -13.09 -3.01
CA SER A 65 1.03 -12.15 -3.31
C SER A 65 1.39 -10.71 -2.92
N ASP A 66 1.97 -10.53 -1.73
CA ASP A 66 2.43 -9.21 -1.26
C ASP A 66 3.52 -8.63 -2.16
N THR A 67 4.55 -9.41 -2.46
CA THR A 67 5.65 -9.01 -3.37
C THR A 67 5.14 -8.64 -4.76
N PHE A 68 4.19 -9.42 -5.28
CA PHE A 68 3.58 -9.16 -6.58
C PHE A 68 2.79 -7.86 -6.59
N GLY A 69 1.99 -7.60 -5.54
CA GLY A 69 1.24 -6.36 -5.38
C GLY A 69 2.14 -5.13 -5.31
N ILE A 70 3.22 -5.18 -4.52
CA ILE A 70 4.20 -4.09 -4.41
C ILE A 70 4.89 -3.84 -5.76
N SER A 71 5.29 -4.92 -6.44
CA SER A 71 5.96 -4.82 -7.75
C SER A 71 5.05 -4.19 -8.81
N LEU A 72 3.77 -4.60 -8.86
CA LEU A 72 2.78 -4.02 -9.75
C LEU A 72 2.50 -2.56 -9.43
N SER A 73 2.43 -2.21 -8.14
CA SER A 73 2.27 -0.81 -7.71
C SER A 73 3.44 0.06 -8.16
N GLY A 74 4.68 -0.43 -8.05
CA GLY A 74 5.85 0.28 -8.54
C GLY A 74 5.84 0.47 -10.07
N LEU A 75 5.41 -0.56 -10.80
CA LEU A 75 5.27 -0.48 -12.26
C LEU A 75 4.21 0.54 -12.69
N LEU A 76 3.07 0.59 -12.00
CA LEU A 76 1.99 1.56 -12.27
C LEU A 76 2.32 2.98 -11.83
N ALA A 77 3.22 3.16 -10.86
CA ALA A 77 3.65 4.48 -10.41
C ALA A 77 4.41 5.25 -11.51
N LEU A 78 5.15 4.57 -12.39
CA LEU A 78 5.91 5.19 -13.48
C LEU A 78 5.01 5.93 -14.51
N PRO A 79 4.02 5.28 -15.16
CA PRO A 79 3.13 5.97 -16.09
C PRO A 79 2.24 6.99 -15.37
N LEU A 80 1.85 6.73 -14.11
CA LEU A 80 1.08 7.68 -13.32
C LEU A 80 1.87 8.97 -13.08
N HIS A 81 3.16 8.86 -12.75
CA HIS A 81 4.03 10.02 -12.57
C HIS A 81 4.17 10.84 -13.86
N ASP A 82 4.38 10.19 -15.01
CA ASP A 82 4.45 10.87 -16.30
C ASP A 82 3.15 11.62 -16.63
N PHE A 83 1.99 11.00 -16.36
CA PHE A 83 0.69 11.64 -16.53
C PHE A 83 0.51 12.87 -15.63
N LEU A 84 0.94 12.79 -14.36
CA LEU A 84 0.87 13.90 -13.42
C LEU A 84 1.83 15.05 -13.78
N CYS A 85 3.02 14.75 -14.31
CA CYS A 85 3.96 15.78 -14.77
C CYS A 85 3.51 16.49 -16.06
N ASN A 86 2.67 15.86 -16.87
CA ASN A 86 2.10 16.46 -18.08
C ASN A 86 0.80 17.25 -17.81
N LEU A 87 0.37 17.36 -16.55
CA LEU A 87 -0.78 18.15 -16.15
C LEU A 87 -0.44 19.67 -16.23
N PRO A 88 -1.32 20.50 -16.82
CA PRO A 88 -1.05 21.92 -17.05
C PRO A 88 -1.00 22.78 -15.77
#